data_AF-A0A8S4PVD2-F1
#
_entry.id   AF-A0A8S4PVD2-F1
#
_cell.length_a   1.000
_cell.length_b   1.000
_cell.length_c   1.000
_cell.angle_alpha   90.00
_cell.angle_beta   90.00
_cell.angle_gamma   90.00
#
_symmetry.space_group_name_H-M   'P 1'
#
loop_
_entity.id
_entity.type
_entity.pdbx_description
1 polymer ?
#
loop_
_entity_poly.entity_id
_entity_poly.type
_entity_poly.pdbx_seq_one_letter_code
_entity_poly.pdbx_strand_id
1 'polypeptide(L)'
;MADVEETEKKKRSVGQTCKKVLKFLFSHIGLCGMVVAYSIAGGFIFEHLEKHNEWTECVKARDQYNPKENETLIRLMEILSSTLAVSKTEEEFNKTLRTFRQNVLEIGYDGKDCDTMGETGGPSFQWSYAGALLFSVTVITTI
;
A
#
# COMPACT_ATOMS: atom_id res chain seq x y z
N MET A 1 35.71 -50.70 9.54
CA MET A 1 36.37 -50.25 8.29
C MET A 1 35.35 -49.88 7.21
N ALA A 2 34.20 -50.56 7.13
CA ALA A 2 33.11 -50.22 6.21
C ALA A 2 32.42 -48.86 6.51
N ASP A 3 32.18 -48.51 7.79
CA ASP A 3 31.54 -47.23 8.18
C ASP A 3 32.31 -45.96 7.77
N VAL A 4 33.65 -46.04 7.70
CA VAL A 4 34.51 -44.90 7.33
C VAL A 4 34.45 -44.64 5.83
N GLU A 5 34.23 -45.69 5.02
CA GLU A 5 34.10 -45.56 3.56
C GLU A 5 32.74 -45.00 3.15
N GLU A 6 31.69 -45.29 3.91
CA GLU A 6 30.32 -44.83 3.64
C GLU A 6 30.13 -43.33 3.96
N THR A 7 30.77 -42.85 5.03
CA THR A 7 30.78 -41.43 5.41
C THR A 7 31.55 -40.56 4.41
N GLU A 8 32.69 -41.04 3.89
CA GLU A 8 33.47 -40.36 2.85
C GLU A 8 32.73 -40.31 1.50
N LYS A 9 32.01 -41.39 1.12
CA LYS A 9 31.16 -41.41 -0.10
C LYS A 9 29.97 -40.44 0.00
N LYS A 10 29.30 -40.37 1.15
CA LYS A 10 28.19 -39.44 1.40
C LYS A 10 28.65 -37.98 1.34
N LYS A 11 29.82 -37.68 1.93
CA LYS A 11 30.45 -36.34 1.90
C LYS A 11 30.89 -35.93 0.49
N ARG A 12 31.44 -36.86 -0.32
CA ARG A 12 31.78 -36.64 -1.74
C ARG A 12 30.55 -36.43 -2.63
N SER A 13 29.47 -37.17 -2.41
CA SER A 13 28.21 -37.05 -3.16
C SER A 13 27.52 -35.70 -2.91
N VAL A 14 27.42 -35.28 -1.64
CA VAL A 14 26.87 -33.97 -1.27
C VAL A 14 27.71 -32.82 -1.83
N GLY A 15 29.05 -32.95 -1.80
CA GLY A 15 29.95 -31.96 -2.40
C GLY A 15 29.82 -31.84 -3.93
N GLN A 16 29.54 -32.94 -4.64
CA GLN A 16 29.29 -32.92 -6.09
C GLN A 16 27.91 -32.35 -6.43
N THR A 17 26.88 -32.64 -5.64
CA THR A 17 25.54 -32.07 -5.81
C THR A 17 25.55 -30.56 -5.55
N CYS A 18 26.24 -30.10 -4.50
CA CYS A 18 26.40 -28.68 -4.21
C CYS A 18 27.16 -27.95 -5.34
N LYS A 19 28.20 -28.55 -5.93
CA LYS A 19 28.90 -27.99 -7.10
C LYS A 19 28.02 -27.89 -8.36
N LYS A 20 27.09 -28.83 -8.57
CA LYS A 20 26.12 -28.79 -9.68
C LYS A 20 25.07 -27.71 -9.47
N VAL A 21 24.54 -27.60 -8.25
CA VAL A 21 23.61 -26.51 -7.86
C VAL A 21 24.31 -25.16 -8.00
N LEU A 22 25.55 -25.03 -7.55
CA LEU A 22 26.32 -23.78 -7.68
C LEU A 22 26.55 -23.42 -9.16
N LYS A 23 26.91 -24.38 -10.02
CA LYS A 23 27.03 -24.13 -11.48
C LYS A 23 25.70 -23.72 -12.12
N PHE A 24 24.58 -24.26 -11.64
CA PHE A 24 23.25 -23.89 -12.12
C PHE A 24 22.80 -22.51 -11.59
N LEU A 25 23.09 -22.19 -10.34
CA LEU A 25 22.85 -20.88 -9.73
C LEU A 25 23.66 -19.77 -10.41
N PHE A 26 24.89 -20.07 -10.83
CA PHE A 26 25.75 -19.19 -11.63
C PHE A 26 25.37 -19.11 -13.13
N SER A 27 24.35 -19.83 -13.58
CA SER A 27 23.79 -19.67 -14.93
C SER A 27 22.72 -18.58 -14.95
N HIS A 28 22.28 -18.17 -16.15
CA HIS A 28 21.15 -17.25 -16.32
C HIS A 28 19.87 -17.74 -15.61
N ILE A 29 19.63 -19.06 -15.56
CA ILE A 29 18.43 -19.62 -14.94
C ILE A 29 18.44 -19.44 -13.42
N GLY A 30 19.60 -19.59 -12.79
CA GLY A 30 19.77 -19.39 -11.36
C GLY A 30 19.55 -17.94 -10.93
N LEU A 31 20.12 -17.02 -11.70
CA LEU A 31 19.94 -15.59 -11.48
C LEU A 31 18.48 -15.16 -11.66
N CYS A 32 17.80 -15.64 -12.70
CA CYS A 32 16.35 -15.42 -12.87
C CYS A 32 15.54 -15.97 -11.69
N GLY A 33 15.85 -17.18 -11.21
CA GLY A 33 15.17 -17.77 -10.07
C GLY A 33 15.36 -16.97 -8.77
N MET A 34 16.57 -16.44 -8.54
CA MET A 34 16.86 -15.59 -7.38
C MET A 34 16.04 -14.28 -7.42
N VAL A 35 15.91 -13.66 -8.58
CA VAL A 35 15.09 -12.45 -8.76
C VAL A 35 13.62 -12.72 -8.42
N VAL A 36 13.07 -13.85 -8.90
CA VAL A 36 11.68 -14.25 -8.59
C VAL A 36 11.51 -14.48 -7.09
N ALA A 37 12.41 -15.24 -6.46
CA ALA A 37 12.35 -15.51 -5.02
C ALA A 37 12.45 -14.23 -4.18
N TYR A 38 13.34 -13.30 -4.57
CA TYR A 38 13.51 -12.01 -3.89
C TYR A 38 12.26 -11.13 -4.06
N SER A 39 11.62 -11.17 -5.23
CA SER A 39 10.35 -10.46 -5.48
C SER A 39 9.21 -10.99 -4.62
N ILE A 40 9.09 -12.32 -4.49
CA ILE A 40 8.09 -12.96 -3.62
C ILE A 40 8.31 -12.57 -2.15
N ALA A 41 9.56 -12.63 -1.69
CA ALA A 41 9.91 -12.18 -0.33
C ALA A 41 9.55 -10.71 -0.12
N GLY A 42 9.87 -9.84 -1.08
CA GLY A 42 9.48 -8.43 -1.05
C GLY A 42 7.98 -8.23 -1.00
N GLY A 43 7.20 -8.99 -1.78
CA GLY A 43 5.74 -8.94 -1.78
C GLY A 43 5.14 -9.20 -0.39
N PHE A 44 5.60 -10.22 0.32
CA PHE A 44 5.15 -10.47 1.70
C PHE A 44 5.56 -9.38 2.68
N ILE A 45 6.80 -8.88 2.57
CA ILE A 45 7.33 -7.84 3.47
C ILE A 45 6.56 -6.53 3.27
N PHE A 46 6.40 -6.07 2.03
CA PHE A 46 5.70 -4.83 1.73
C PHE A 46 4.22 -4.91 2.07
N GLU A 47 3.53 -6.01 1.76
CA GLU A 47 2.14 -6.19 2.20
C GLU A 47 2.03 -6.08 3.72
N HIS A 48 2.90 -6.77 4.46
CA HIS A 48 2.81 -6.77 5.92
C HIS A 48 3.05 -5.38 6.54
N LEU A 49 4.00 -4.62 5.99
CA LEU A 49 4.37 -3.30 6.51
C LEU A 49 3.38 -2.21 6.08
N GLU A 50 2.98 -2.19 4.81
CA GLU A 50 2.25 -1.07 4.24
C GLU A 50 0.73 -1.20 4.35
N LYS A 51 0.20 -2.43 4.41
CA LYS A 51 -1.26 -2.62 4.51
C LYS A 51 -1.86 -2.03 5.79
N HIS A 52 -1.16 -2.18 6.92
CA HIS A 52 -1.58 -1.56 8.17
C HIS A 52 -1.48 -0.03 8.14
N ASN A 53 -0.43 0.49 7.49
CA ASN A 53 -0.21 1.91 7.33
C ASN A 53 -1.29 2.54 6.41
N GLU A 54 -1.64 1.87 5.31
CA GLU A 54 -2.72 2.27 4.39
C GLU A 54 -4.06 2.44 5.12
N TRP A 55 -4.42 1.48 5.97
CA TRP A 55 -5.63 1.57 6.77
C TRP A 55 -5.58 2.76 7.75
N THR A 56 -4.45 2.92 8.43
CA THR A 56 -4.26 3.99 9.44
C THR A 56 -4.33 5.38 8.81
N GLU A 57 -3.70 5.57 7.65
CA GLU A 57 -3.77 6.84 6.91
C GLU A 57 -5.18 7.11 6.35
N CYS A 58 -5.92 6.09 5.92
CA CYS A 58 -7.35 6.23 5.56
C CYS A 58 -8.16 6.78 6.73
N VAL A 59 -8.07 6.12 7.90
CA VAL A 59 -8.81 6.51 9.11
C VAL A 59 -8.43 7.93 9.54
N LYS A 60 -7.14 8.26 9.53
CA LYS A 60 -6.65 9.59 9.89
C LYS A 60 -7.15 10.67 8.93
N ALA A 61 -7.16 10.40 7.62
CA ALA A 61 -7.69 11.33 6.62
C ALA A 61 -9.20 11.54 6.79
N ARG A 62 -9.96 10.46 7.02
CA ARG A 62 -11.40 10.51 7.35
C ARG A 62 -11.66 11.36 8.60
N ASP A 63 -10.90 11.12 9.66
CA ASP A 63 -11.10 11.78 10.95
C ASP A 63 -10.74 13.29 10.89
N GLN A 64 -9.86 13.70 9.97
CA GLN A 64 -9.61 15.10 9.66
C GLN A 64 -10.68 15.71 8.73
N TYR A 65 -11.22 14.92 7.81
CA TYR A 65 -12.24 15.35 6.86
C TYR A 65 -13.60 15.62 7.52
N ASN A 66 -14.10 14.67 8.31
CA ASN A 66 -15.42 14.73 8.95
C ASN A 66 -15.72 16.04 9.69
N PRO A 67 -14.83 16.58 10.55
CA PRO A 67 -15.08 17.84 11.22
C PRO A 67 -15.11 19.02 10.25
N LYS A 68 -14.31 19.01 9.18
CA LYS A 68 -14.31 20.07 8.15
C LYS A 68 -15.58 20.05 7.32
N GLU A 69 -16.08 18.88 6.97
CA GLU A 69 -17.37 18.73 6.31
C GLU A 69 -18.50 19.26 7.20
N ASN A 70 -18.56 18.81 8.46
CA ASN A 70 -19.61 19.25 9.39
C ASN A 70 -19.56 20.76 9.66
N GLU A 71 -18.37 21.33 9.89
CA GLU A 71 -18.18 22.79 10.04
C GLU A 71 -18.67 23.54 8.80
N THR A 72 -18.37 23.04 7.60
CA THR A 72 -18.80 23.62 6.33
C THR A 72 -20.32 23.58 6.21
N LEU A 73 -20.95 22.44 6.49
CA LEU A 73 -22.41 22.30 6.44
C LEU A 73 -23.11 23.28 7.39
N ILE A 74 -22.60 23.41 8.62
CA ILE A 74 -23.13 24.36 9.61
C ILE A 74 -23.01 25.80 9.09
N ARG A 75 -21.84 26.21 8.58
CA ARG A 75 -21.65 27.55 8.01
C ARG A 75 -22.54 27.83 6.81
N LEU A 76 -22.72 26.87 5.92
CA LEU A 76 -23.59 27.01 4.76
C LEU A 76 -25.05 27.18 5.20
N MET A 77 -25.51 26.43 6.19
CA MET A 77 -26.86 26.60 6.76
C MET A 77 -27.04 27.97 7.41
N GLU A 78 -26.03 28.46 8.15
CA GLU A 78 -26.04 29.80 8.73
C GLU A 78 -26.17 30.87 7.64
N ILE A 79 -25.35 30.80 6.58
CA ILE A 79 -25.40 31.71 5.43
C ILE A 79 -26.78 31.71 4.77
N LEU A 80 -27.37 30.52 4.54
CA LEU A 80 -28.69 30.39 3.92
C LEU A 80 -29.83 30.90 4.80
N SER A 81 -29.71 30.77 6.12
CA SER A 81 -30.69 31.28 7.09
C SER A 81 -30.56 32.79 7.35
N SER A 82 -29.46 33.40 6.94
CA SER A 82 -29.18 34.82 7.17
C SER A 82 -30.07 35.73 6.31
N THR A 83 -30.42 36.91 6.84
CA THR A 83 -31.16 37.94 6.08
C THR A 83 -30.23 38.82 5.23
N LEU A 84 -29.11 38.26 4.74
CA LEU A 84 -28.16 38.99 3.90
C LEU A 84 -28.73 39.28 2.51
N ALA A 85 -28.22 40.33 1.88
CA ALA A 85 -28.50 40.59 0.47
C ALA A 85 -27.94 39.44 -0.39
N VAL A 86 -28.68 39.06 -1.44
CA VAL A 86 -28.35 37.91 -2.31
C VAL A 86 -26.89 37.91 -2.79
N SER A 87 -26.37 39.09 -3.18
CA SER A 87 -24.97 39.21 -3.65
C SER A 87 -23.94 38.91 -2.55
N LYS A 88 -24.20 39.33 -1.31
CA LYS A 88 -23.33 39.03 -0.16
C LYS A 88 -23.42 37.56 0.23
N THR A 89 -24.62 36.98 0.16
CA THR A 89 -24.84 35.54 0.38
C THR A 89 -24.04 34.71 -0.62
N GLU A 90 -24.08 35.07 -1.90
CA GLU A 90 -23.31 34.38 -2.94
C GLU A 90 -21.80 34.46 -2.72
N GLU A 91 -21.29 35.62 -2.30
CA GLU A 91 -19.86 35.80 -2.01
C GLU A 91 -19.38 34.90 -0.85
N GLU A 92 -20.07 34.94 0.30
CA GLU A 92 -19.69 34.15 1.48
C GLU A 92 -19.92 32.65 1.26
N PHE A 93 -20.95 32.26 0.49
CA PHE A 93 -21.17 30.89 0.08
C PHE A 93 -20.00 30.37 -0.76
N ASN A 94 -19.63 31.09 -1.83
CA ASN A 94 -18.51 30.72 -2.69
C ASN A 94 -17.18 30.68 -1.94
N LYS A 95 -16.95 31.61 -1.03
CA LYS A 95 -15.77 31.64 -0.17
C LYS A 95 -15.70 30.42 0.74
N THR A 96 -16.82 30.07 1.39
CA THR A 96 -16.92 28.88 2.25
C THR A 96 -16.63 27.59 1.45
N LEU A 97 -17.19 27.47 0.24
CA LEU A 97 -16.91 26.34 -0.65
C LEU A 97 -15.44 26.28 -1.10
N ARG A 98 -14.81 27.42 -1.36
CA ARG A 98 -13.37 27.48 -1.71
C ARG A 98 -12.50 27.02 -0.55
N THR A 99 -12.80 27.47 0.66
CA THR A 99 -12.10 27.04 1.88
C THR A 99 -12.27 25.53 2.10
N PHE A 100 -13.50 25.02 1.98
CA PHE A 100 -13.74 23.58 2.09
C PHE A 100 -12.94 22.80 1.05
N ARG A 101 -12.98 23.22 -0.23
CA ARG A 101 -12.18 22.59 -1.30
C ARG A 101 -10.68 22.57 -0.98
N GLN A 102 -10.13 23.66 -0.46
CA GLN A 102 -8.71 23.72 -0.08
C GLN A 102 -8.40 22.73 1.05
N ASN A 103 -9.23 22.69 2.09
CA ASN A 103 -9.06 21.75 3.20
C ASN A 103 -9.12 20.29 2.72
N VAL A 104 -10.07 19.95 1.84
CA VAL A 104 -10.20 18.57 1.32
C VAL A 104 -8.98 18.16 0.49
N LEU A 105 -8.46 19.08 -0.35
CA LEU A 105 -7.26 18.80 -1.14
C LEU A 105 -6.00 18.65 -0.28
N GLU A 106 -5.92 19.38 0.83
CA GLU A 106 -4.80 19.25 1.79
C GLU A 106 -4.87 17.95 2.58
N ILE A 107 -6.07 17.53 3.01
CA ILE A 107 -6.29 16.28 3.74
C ILE A 107 -6.09 15.07 2.83
N GLY A 108 -6.46 15.17 1.55
CA GLY A 108 -6.29 14.09 0.58
C GLY A 108 -7.21 12.88 0.80
N TYR A 109 -8.29 13.03 1.57
CA TYR A 109 -9.27 11.95 1.79
C TYR A 109 -10.07 11.67 0.51
N ASP A 110 -10.13 10.40 0.11
CA ASP A 110 -10.76 9.96 -1.13
C ASP A 110 -12.20 9.46 -0.95
N GLY A 111 -12.73 9.53 0.27
CA GLY A 111 -14.11 9.15 0.58
C GLY A 111 -14.34 7.64 0.75
N LYS A 112 -13.28 6.82 0.74
CA LYS A 112 -13.40 5.37 0.99
C LYS A 112 -13.89 5.09 2.40
N ASP A 113 -14.75 4.09 2.52
CA ASP A 113 -15.09 3.53 3.82
C ASP A 113 -13.90 2.71 4.37
N CYS A 114 -13.16 3.32 5.29
CA CYS A 114 -11.99 2.70 5.91
C CYS A 114 -12.33 1.48 6.77
N ASP A 115 -13.57 1.38 7.27
CA ASP A 115 -13.95 0.31 8.20
C ASP A 115 -14.20 -1.02 7.47
N THR A 116 -14.63 -0.95 6.21
CA THR A 116 -14.89 -2.13 5.35
C THR A 116 -13.72 -2.48 4.42
N MET A 117 -12.53 -1.90 4.65
CA MET A 117 -11.34 -2.19 3.83
C MET A 117 -10.96 -3.67 3.84
N GLY A 118 -10.90 -4.28 2.66
CA GLY A 118 -10.56 -5.69 2.48
C GLY A 118 -11.73 -6.65 2.72
N GLU A 119 -12.92 -6.15 3.05
CA GLU A 119 -14.14 -6.96 3.16
C GLU A 119 -14.81 -7.17 1.80
N THR A 120 -15.69 -8.17 1.69
CA THR A 120 -16.46 -8.41 0.47
C THR A 120 -17.41 -7.25 0.19
N GLY A 121 -17.14 -6.50 -0.88
CA GLY A 121 -17.93 -5.32 -1.26
C GLY A 121 -17.40 -3.99 -0.71
N GLY A 122 -16.35 -4.01 0.11
CA GLY A 122 -15.65 -2.82 0.57
C GLY A 122 -14.46 -2.45 -0.31
N PRO A 123 -13.74 -1.35 0.02
CA PRO A 123 -12.55 -0.94 -0.71
C PRO A 123 -11.43 -1.97 -0.60
N SER A 124 -10.74 -2.24 -1.71
CA SER A 124 -9.56 -3.12 -1.69
C SER A 124 -8.30 -2.38 -1.22
N PHE A 125 -7.43 -3.07 -0.49
CA PHE A 125 -6.08 -2.58 -0.20
C PHE A 125 -5.23 -2.48 -1.48
N GLN A 126 -4.58 -1.33 -1.67
CA GLN A 126 -3.52 -1.18 -2.66
C GLN A 126 -2.35 -2.10 -2.31
N TRP A 127 -1.99 -2.18 -1.03
CA TRP A 127 -0.97 -3.08 -0.49
C TRP A 127 -1.51 -4.48 -0.20
N SER A 128 -2.30 -5.03 -1.12
CA SER A 128 -2.58 -6.47 -1.16
C SER A 128 -1.33 -7.25 -1.60
N TYR A 129 -1.25 -8.56 -1.30
CA TYR A 129 -0.13 -9.40 -1.75
C TYR A 129 0.25 -9.19 -3.23
N ALA A 130 -0.75 -9.16 -4.11
CA ALA A 130 -0.53 -8.97 -5.54
C ALA A 130 0.03 -7.58 -5.87
N GLY A 131 -0.48 -6.53 -5.21
CA GLY A 131 0.03 -5.15 -5.36
C GLY A 131 1.45 -5.00 -4.82
N ALA A 132 1.71 -5.53 -3.63
CA ALA A 132 3.02 -5.53 -2.99
C ALA A 132 4.06 -6.34 -3.78
N LEU A 133 3.67 -7.48 -4.36
CA LEU A 133 4.51 -8.28 -5.23
C LEU A 133 4.86 -7.51 -6.51
N LEU A 134 3.87 -6.90 -7.15
CA LEU A 134 4.08 -6.07 -8.33
C LEU A 134 5.03 -4.91 -8.03
N PHE A 135 4.83 -4.21 -6.90
CA PHE A 135 5.72 -3.16 -6.43
C PHE A 135 7.15 -3.65 -6.20
N SER A 136 7.31 -4.83 -5.58
CA SER A 136 8.63 -5.42 -5.39
C SER A 136 9.33 -5.70 -6.73
N VAL A 137 8.58 -6.16 -7.75
CA VAL A 137 9.13 -6.38 -9.09
C VAL A 137 9.58 -5.06 -9.71
N THR A 138 8.76 -4.00 -9.68
CA THR A 138 9.09 -2.70 -10.29
C THR A 138 10.34 -2.08 -9.67
N VAL A 139 10.51 -2.18 -8.34
CA VAL A 139 11.71 -1.73 -7.63
C VAL A 139 12.96 -2.47 -8.11
N ILE A 140 12.89 -3.80 -8.24
CA ILE A 140 14.03 -4.62 -8.68
C ILE A 140 14.37 -4.36 -10.15
N THR A 141 13.36 -4.16 -11.00
CA THR A 141 13.55 -3.88 -12.44
C THR A 141 13.82 -2.40 -12.73
N THR A 142 13.79 -1.54 -11.72
CA THR A 142 13.99 -0.09 -11.81
C THR A 142 13.13 0.58 -12.89
N ILE A 143 11.84 0.21 -12.95
CA ILE A 143 10.82 0.89 -13.76
C ILE A 143 10.32 2.09 -12.96
#